data_AF-A0A8S8XXD8-F1
#
_entry.id   AF-A0A8S8XXD8-F1
#
_cell.length_a   1.000
_cell.length_b   1.000
_cell.length_c   1.000
_cell.angle_alpha   90.00
_cell.angle_beta   90.00
_cell.angle_gamma   90.00
#
_symmetry.space_group_name_H-M   'P 1'
#
loop_
_entity.id
_entity.type
_entity.pdbx_description
1 polymer ?
#
loop_
_entity_poly.entity_id
_entity_poly.type
_entity_poly.pdbx_seq_one_letter_code
_entity_poly.pdbx_strand_id
1 'polypeptide(L)'
;MDDLEEQISLYEAIIDVNYEYWITEHELDVDKEDFRLKVDLTYRMRFQKFPVGDEHIESRMDEICDEIGEEFLNQETVRKESAETTKLRERFLKSVEIFLRQKSMAYEQEYPQNRRLKRKDIRIIQRIDFMTDVIDDKNAYVDIFDELVEEGYFRLIEKGGHEKHDIFHVVEV
;
A
#
# COMPACT_ATOMS: atom_id res chain seq x y z
N MET A 1 -10.51 -46.60 19.76
CA MET A 1 -9.68 -45.57 19.10
C MET A 1 -10.05 -44.28 19.79
N ASP A 2 -9.04 -43.53 20.22
CA ASP A 2 -9.16 -42.48 21.22
C ASP A 2 -9.89 -41.28 20.59
N ASP A 3 -11.06 -40.88 21.10
CA ASP A 3 -11.86 -39.75 20.56
C ASP A 3 -11.02 -38.47 20.42
N LEU A 4 -9.95 -38.37 21.21
CA LEU A 4 -8.98 -37.27 21.17
C LEU A 4 -8.10 -37.30 19.90
N GLU A 5 -7.68 -38.48 19.43
CA GLU A 5 -6.87 -38.62 18.21
C GLU A 5 -7.68 -38.20 16.97
N GLU A 6 -8.97 -38.53 16.93
CA GLU A 6 -9.87 -38.10 15.86
C GLU A 6 -10.07 -36.58 15.85
N GLN A 7 -10.20 -35.95 17.03
CA GLN A 7 -10.29 -34.50 17.14
C GLN A 7 -9.01 -33.77 16.78
N ILE A 8 -7.84 -34.34 17.11
CA ILE A 8 -6.54 -33.78 16.69
C ILE A 8 -6.41 -33.86 15.18
N SER A 9 -6.74 -34.99 14.58
CA SER A 9 -6.70 -35.15 13.12
C SER A 9 -7.66 -34.19 12.41
N LEU A 10 -8.85 -33.96 12.99
CA LEU A 10 -9.82 -33.00 12.45
C LEU A 10 -9.29 -31.57 12.53
N TYR A 11 -8.72 -31.17 13.67
CA TYR A 11 -8.09 -29.86 13.85
C TYR A 11 -7.00 -29.61 12.80
N GLU A 12 -6.08 -30.57 12.64
CA GLU A 12 -4.99 -30.46 11.66
C GLU A 12 -5.53 -30.36 10.23
N ALA A 13 -6.54 -31.16 9.88
CA ALA A 13 -7.15 -31.10 8.56
C ALA A 13 -7.82 -29.74 8.28
N ILE A 14 -8.52 -29.16 9.25
CA ILE A 14 -9.18 -27.85 9.10
C ILE A 14 -8.12 -26.75 8.89
N ILE A 15 -7.06 -26.73 9.70
CA ILE A 15 -5.98 -25.75 9.54
C ILE A 15 -5.31 -25.90 8.17
N ASP A 16 -5.06 -27.13 7.74
CA ASP A 16 -4.34 -27.41 6.49
C ASP A 16 -5.13 -26.95 5.26
N VAL A 17 -6.41 -27.29 5.20
CA VAL A 17 -7.30 -26.87 4.10
C VAL A 17 -7.43 -25.36 4.06
N ASN A 18 -7.67 -24.71 5.20
CA ASN A 18 -7.83 -23.27 5.27
C ASN A 18 -6.53 -22.51 4.97
N TYR A 19 -5.38 -23.05 5.40
CA TYR A 19 -4.08 -22.47 5.08
C TYR A 19 -3.77 -22.58 3.58
N GLU A 20 -4.06 -23.72 2.97
CA GLU A 20 -3.90 -23.89 1.52
C GLU A 20 -4.75 -22.87 0.76
N TYR A 21 -6.04 -22.79 1.10
CA TYR A 21 -6.98 -21.86 0.48
C TYR A 21 -6.59 -20.38 0.68
N TRP A 22 -6.43 -19.92 1.93
CA TRP A 22 -6.26 -18.50 2.22
C TRP A 22 -4.85 -17.98 2.00
N ILE A 23 -3.82 -18.80 2.28
CA ILE A 23 -2.42 -18.36 2.23
C ILE A 23 -1.74 -18.83 0.95
N THR A 24 -1.86 -20.11 0.61
CA THR A 24 -1.11 -20.69 -0.52
C THR A 24 -1.69 -20.28 -1.87
N GLU A 25 -3.01 -20.37 -2.07
CA GLU A 25 -3.64 -19.95 -3.34
C GLU A 25 -3.51 -18.44 -3.61
N HIS A 26 -3.42 -17.64 -2.53
CA HIS A 26 -3.25 -16.19 -2.62
C HIS A 26 -1.80 -15.72 -2.54
N GLU A 27 -0.84 -16.64 -2.51
CA GLU A 27 0.62 -16.38 -2.47
C GLU A 27 1.01 -15.39 -1.36
N LEU A 28 0.41 -15.53 -0.17
CA LEU A 28 0.73 -14.70 0.99
C LEU A 28 2.01 -15.19 1.68
N ASP A 29 2.85 -14.25 2.10
CA ASP A 29 4.08 -14.51 2.85
C ASP A 29 3.79 -14.66 4.35
N VAL A 30 3.03 -15.70 4.70
CA VAL A 30 2.65 -16.04 6.08
C VAL A 30 2.95 -17.51 6.32
N ASP A 31 3.72 -17.80 7.37
CA ASP A 31 4.03 -19.19 7.73
C ASP A 31 2.81 -19.89 8.32
N LYS A 32 2.69 -21.20 8.05
CA LYS A 32 1.61 -22.05 8.59
C LYS A 32 1.54 -22.03 10.11
N GLU A 33 2.68 -21.95 10.79
CA GLU A 33 2.71 -21.86 12.25
C GLU A 33 2.14 -20.54 12.77
N ASP A 34 2.36 -19.44 12.05
CA ASP A 34 1.84 -18.11 12.41
C ASP A 34 0.33 -18.03 12.16
N PHE A 35 -0.14 -18.58 11.04
CA PHE A 35 -1.58 -18.71 10.76
C PHE A 35 -2.26 -19.53 11.86
N ARG A 36 -1.71 -20.72 12.16
CA ARG A 36 -2.23 -21.61 13.22
C ARG A 36 -2.23 -20.90 14.58
N LEU A 37 -1.15 -20.23 14.94
CA LEU A 37 -1.05 -19.50 16.21
C LEU A 37 -2.15 -18.44 16.32
N LYS A 38 -2.40 -17.68 15.25
CA LYS A 38 -3.41 -16.63 15.24
C LYS A 38 -4.82 -17.20 15.35
N VAL A 39 -5.10 -18.31 14.67
CA VAL A 39 -6.35 -19.08 14.78
C VAL A 39 -6.55 -19.54 16.22
N ASP A 40 -5.54 -20.19 16.81
CA ASP A 40 -5.58 -20.69 18.18
C ASP A 40 -5.81 -19.57 19.22
N LEU A 41 -5.11 -18.44 19.07
CA LEU A 41 -5.27 -17.28 19.95
C LEU A 41 -6.69 -16.74 19.85
N THR A 42 -7.21 -16.57 18.64
CA THR A 42 -8.56 -16.04 18.40
C THR A 42 -9.62 -16.99 18.95
N TYR A 43 -9.45 -18.29 18.73
CA TYR A 43 -10.33 -19.33 19.27
C TYR A 43 -10.38 -19.30 20.80
N ARG A 44 -9.22 -19.24 21.45
CA ARG A 44 -9.13 -19.20 22.91
C ARG A 44 -9.67 -17.89 23.48
N MET A 45 -9.45 -16.76 22.82
CA MET A 45 -10.02 -15.48 23.24
C MET A 45 -11.55 -15.48 23.17
N ARG A 46 -12.12 -16.00 22.07
CA ARG A 46 -13.56 -15.98 21.82
C ARG A 46 -14.33 -17.04 22.61
N PHE A 47 -13.81 -18.26 22.69
CA PHE A 47 -14.52 -19.40 23.28
C PHE A 47 -13.97 -19.86 24.62
N GLN A 48 -12.84 -19.30 25.09
CA GLN A 48 -12.19 -19.64 26.37
C GLN A 48 -11.90 -21.14 26.51
N LYS A 49 -11.68 -21.81 25.37
CA LYS A 49 -11.42 -23.25 25.25
C LYS A 49 -10.31 -23.49 24.24
N PHE A 50 -9.68 -24.66 24.35
CA PHE A 50 -8.82 -25.18 23.31
C PHE A 50 -9.69 -25.72 22.16
N PRO A 51 -9.21 -25.62 20.89
CA PRO A 51 -9.92 -26.21 19.76
C PRO A 51 -10.13 -27.72 19.94
N VAL A 52 -9.06 -28.44 20.29
CA VAL A 52 -9.13 -29.88 20.63
C VAL A 52 -9.88 -30.06 21.95
N GLY A 53 -10.91 -30.91 21.94
CA GLY A 53 -11.81 -31.12 23.09
C GLY A 53 -13.12 -30.33 23.03
N ASP A 54 -13.36 -29.54 21.97
CA ASP A 54 -14.63 -28.84 21.73
C ASP A 54 -15.54 -29.64 20.79
N GLU A 55 -16.78 -29.88 21.19
CA GLU A 55 -17.79 -30.61 20.39
C GLU A 55 -18.21 -29.83 19.13
N HIS A 56 -17.93 -28.53 19.07
CA HIS A 56 -18.27 -27.65 17.95
C HIS A 56 -17.03 -27.10 17.22
N ILE A 57 -15.90 -27.82 17.29
CA ILE A 57 -14.63 -27.39 16.70
C ILE A 57 -14.76 -27.05 15.21
N GLU A 58 -15.44 -27.88 14.42
CA GLU A 58 -15.54 -27.75 12.97
C GLU A 58 -16.15 -26.40 12.56
N SER A 59 -17.35 -26.10 13.04
CA SER A 59 -18.04 -24.84 12.71
C SER A 59 -17.35 -23.61 13.28
N ARG A 60 -16.74 -23.70 14.47
CA ARG A 60 -16.10 -22.55 15.13
C ARG A 60 -14.73 -22.24 14.54
N MET A 61 -14.00 -23.27 14.13
CA MET A 61 -12.69 -23.09 13.52
C MET A 61 -12.81 -22.57 12.10
N ASP A 62 -13.72 -23.09 11.29
CA ASP A 62 -13.91 -22.58 9.92
C ASP A 62 -14.23 -21.08 9.95
N GLU A 63 -15.14 -20.64 10.82
CA GLU A 63 -15.46 -19.20 10.96
C GLU A 63 -14.23 -18.37 11.35
N ILE A 64 -13.40 -18.86 12.27
CA ILE A 64 -12.18 -18.14 12.68
C ILE A 64 -11.11 -18.15 11.58
N CYS A 65 -10.97 -19.27 10.87
CA CYS A 65 -10.04 -19.40 9.76
C CYS A 65 -10.40 -18.43 8.64
N ASP A 66 -11.68 -18.32 8.29
CA ASP A 66 -12.18 -17.36 7.30
C ASP A 66 -11.92 -15.92 7.73
N GLU A 67 -12.26 -15.55 8.97
CA GLU A 67 -11.99 -14.21 9.50
C GLU A 67 -10.50 -13.84 9.43
N ILE A 68 -9.63 -14.77 9.81
CA ILE A 68 -8.17 -14.55 9.83
C ILE A 68 -7.59 -14.53 8.41
N GLY A 69 -8.08 -15.40 7.52
CA GLY A 69 -7.71 -15.42 6.11
C GLY A 69 -8.03 -14.09 5.43
N GLU A 70 -9.25 -13.59 5.61
CA GLU A 70 -9.66 -12.27 5.13
C GLU A 70 -8.81 -11.14 5.72
N GLU A 71 -8.48 -11.22 7.02
CA GLU A 71 -7.62 -10.21 7.66
C GLU A 71 -6.22 -10.16 7.02
N PHE A 72 -5.59 -11.32 6.77
CA PHE A 72 -4.28 -11.38 6.11
C PHE A 72 -4.33 -10.86 4.66
N LEU A 73 -5.37 -11.22 3.90
CA LEU A 73 -5.57 -10.69 2.55
C LEU A 73 -5.75 -9.18 2.53
N ASN A 74 -6.55 -8.63 3.45
CA ASN A 74 -6.76 -7.21 3.55
C ASN A 74 -5.47 -6.48 3.93
N GLN A 75 -4.70 -7.01 4.88
CA GLN A 75 -3.40 -6.44 5.26
C GLN A 75 -2.42 -6.42 4.08
N GLU A 76 -2.36 -7.49 3.30
CA GLU A 76 -1.47 -7.57 2.16
C GLU A 76 -1.91 -6.64 1.02
N THR A 77 -3.21 -6.53 0.77
CA THR A 77 -3.78 -5.56 -0.18
C THR A 77 -3.39 -4.13 0.21
N VAL A 78 -3.60 -3.76 1.48
CA VAL A 78 -3.24 -2.43 2.00
C VAL A 78 -1.73 -2.19 1.91
N ARG A 79 -0.90 -3.20 2.18
CA ARG A 79 0.56 -3.10 2.01
C ARG A 79 0.95 -2.88 0.56
N LYS A 80 0.35 -3.62 -0.37
CA LYS A 80 0.58 -3.48 -1.82
C LYS A 80 0.18 -2.10 -2.31
N GLU A 81 -1.02 -1.63 -1.95
CA GLU A 81 -1.49 -0.28 -2.25
C GLU A 81 -0.55 0.80 -1.70
N SER A 82 -0.12 0.66 -0.44
CA SER A 82 0.85 1.58 0.16
C SER A 82 2.21 1.57 -0.55
N ALA A 83 2.70 0.41 -0.96
CA ALA A 83 3.95 0.28 -1.68
C ALA A 83 3.87 0.87 -3.10
N GLU A 84 2.75 0.69 -3.79
CA GLU A 84 2.49 1.31 -5.10
C GLU A 84 2.43 2.82 -5.01
N THR A 85 1.70 3.37 -4.04
CA THR A 85 1.66 4.82 -3.77
C THR A 85 3.05 5.36 -3.45
N THR A 86 3.84 4.64 -2.65
CA THR A 86 5.22 5.03 -2.31
C THR A 86 6.11 5.06 -3.56
N LYS A 87 6.05 4.03 -4.41
CA LYS A 87 6.79 3.98 -5.68
C LYS A 87 6.38 5.12 -6.61
N LEU A 88 5.09 5.42 -6.70
CA LEU A 88 4.56 6.50 -7.54
C LEU A 88 5.04 7.86 -7.04
N ARG A 89 5.10 8.06 -5.71
CA ARG A 89 5.66 9.25 -5.07
C ARG A 89 7.15 9.43 -5.36
N GLU A 90 7.94 8.35 -5.25
CA GLU A 90 9.37 8.41 -5.60
C GLU A 90 9.60 8.72 -7.09
N ARG A 91 8.80 8.13 -7.98
CA ARG A 91 8.82 8.44 -9.42
C ARG A 91 8.52 9.92 -9.66
N PHE A 92 7.48 10.45 -9.02
CA PHE A 92 7.11 11.85 -9.14
C PHE A 92 8.25 12.78 -8.73
N LEU A 93 8.86 12.57 -7.56
CA LEU A 93 9.99 13.38 -7.08
C LEU A 93 11.18 13.32 -8.05
N LYS A 94 11.48 12.15 -8.60
CA LYS A 94 12.53 11.99 -9.62
C LYS A 94 12.21 12.76 -10.90
N SER A 95 10.98 12.71 -11.38
CA SER A 95 10.55 13.45 -12.56
C SER A 95 10.58 14.97 -12.35
N VAL A 96 10.23 15.44 -11.14
CA VAL A 96 10.42 16.84 -10.74
C VAL A 96 11.89 17.25 -10.76
N GLU A 97 12.79 16.41 -10.24
CA GLU A 97 14.23 16.71 -10.23
C GLU A 97 14.81 16.77 -11.65
N ILE A 98 14.40 15.84 -12.53
CA ILE A 98 14.77 15.86 -13.96
C ILE A 98 14.27 17.15 -14.62
N PHE A 99 13.02 17.55 -14.36
CA PHE A 99 12.45 18.78 -14.88
C PHE A 99 13.23 20.02 -14.41
N LEU A 100 13.55 20.11 -13.12
CA LEU A 100 14.34 21.22 -12.57
C LEU A 100 15.75 21.27 -13.18
N ARG A 101 16.38 20.12 -13.40
CA ARG A 101 17.69 20.02 -14.05
C ARG A 101 17.64 20.44 -15.52
N GLN A 102 16.62 20.05 -16.26
CA GLN A 102 16.43 20.50 -17.64
C GLN A 102 16.17 22.01 -17.69
N LYS A 103 15.34 22.51 -16.78
CA LYS A 103 15.05 23.93 -16.64
C LYS A 103 16.33 24.73 -16.37
N SER A 104 17.23 24.26 -15.50
CA SER A 104 18.47 24.98 -15.18
C SER A 104 19.46 25.04 -16.35
N MET A 105 19.39 24.10 -17.29
CA MET A 105 20.23 24.03 -18.49
C MET A 105 19.71 24.87 -19.67
N ALA A 106 18.48 25.41 -19.60
CA ALA A 106 17.92 26.21 -20.69
C ALA A 106 18.70 27.53 -20.87
N TYR A 107 19.04 27.86 -22.13
CA TYR A 107 19.87 29.02 -22.48
C TYR A 107 19.12 30.35 -22.29
N GLU A 108 17.80 30.35 -22.49
CA GLU A 108 16.90 31.45 -22.16
C GLU A 108 15.98 31.01 -21.03
N GLN A 109 16.02 31.71 -19.89
CA GLN A 109 15.14 31.43 -18.76
C GLN A 109 14.40 32.71 -18.36
N GLU A 110 13.06 32.65 -18.32
CA GLU A 110 12.23 33.72 -17.75
C GLU A 110 12.38 33.85 -16.23
N TYR A 111 12.89 32.81 -15.57
CA TYR A 111 13.10 32.78 -14.12
C TYR A 111 14.57 32.53 -13.78
N PRO A 112 15.10 33.08 -12.66
CA PRO A 112 16.43 32.74 -12.18
C PRO A 112 16.59 31.22 -12.02
N GLN A 113 17.82 30.70 -12.03
CA GLN A 113 18.10 29.31 -11.66
C GLN A 113 17.68 29.05 -10.20
N ASN A 114 16.42 28.71 -10.00
CA ASN A 114 15.83 28.44 -8.69
C ASN A 114 15.01 27.15 -8.76
N ARG A 115 15.00 26.39 -7.66
CA ARG A 115 14.16 25.19 -7.46
C ARG A 115 12.69 25.59 -7.34
N ARG A 116 12.16 26.34 -8.31
CA ARG A 116 10.79 26.84 -8.35
C ARG A 116 10.09 26.31 -9.58
N LEU A 117 8.82 25.96 -9.42
CA LEU A 117 7.95 25.48 -10.48
C LEU A 117 6.54 26.03 -10.30
N LYS A 118 5.78 26.11 -11.38
CA LYS A 118 4.36 26.48 -11.35
C LYS A 118 3.51 25.21 -11.19
N ARG A 119 2.33 25.31 -10.60
CA ARG A 119 1.38 24.17 -10.52
C ARG A 119 1.08 23.54 -11.89
N LYS A 120 0.99 24.36 -12.95
CA LYS A 120 0.82 23.85 -14.32
C LYS A 120 1.98 22.95 -14.79
N ASP A 121 3.18 23.12 -14.26
CA ASP A 121 4.37 22.36 -14.69
C ASP A 121 4.25 20.91 -14.21
N ILE A 122 3.58 20.65 -13.07
CA ILE A 122 3.23 19.30 -12.61
C ILE A 122 2.36 18.56 -13.64
N ARG A 123 1.38 19.26 -14.22
CA ARG A 123 0.53 18.67 -15.28
C ARG A 123 1.33 18.39 -16.56
N ILE A 124 2.41 19.13 -16.81
CA ILE A 124 3.30 18.87 -17.95
C ILE A 124 4.14 17.62 -17.66
N ILE A 125 4.75 17.53 -16.48
CA ILE A 125 5.54 16.37 -16.04
C ILE A 125 4.67 15.10 -16.13
N GLN A 126 3.47 15.14 -15.53
CA GLN A 126 2.52 14.04 -15.58
C GLN A 126 2.15 13.63 -17.01
N ARG A 127 1.92 14.61 -17.90
CA ARG A 127 1.61 14.29 -19.31
C ARG A 127 2.78 13.61 -20.00
N ILE A 128 4.01 14.05 -19.76
CA ILE A 128 5.21 13.43 -20.34
C ILE A 128 5.34 12.00 -19.84
N ASP A 129 5.28 11.80 -18.52
CA ASP A 129 5.43 10.48 -17.90
C ASP A 129 4.33 9.51 -18.37
N PHE A 130 3.09 9.98 -18.50
CA PHE A 130 1.99 9.19 -19.06
C PHE A 130 2.21 8.83 -20.53
N MET A 131 2.71 9.76 -21.35
CA MET A 131 3.02 9.48 -22.76
C MET A 131 4.21 8.54 -22.96
N THR A 132 5.07 8.41 -21.95
CA THR A 132 6.22 7.51 -21.97
C THR A 132 5.99 6.20 -21.21
N ASP A 133 4.74 5.89 -20.86
CA ASP A 133 4.34 4.69 -20.11
C ASP A 133 5.06 4.53 -18.75
N VAL A 134 5.41 5.67 -18.11
CA VAL A 134 6.02 5.69 -16.75
C VAL A 134 4.96 5.64 -15.66
N ILE A 135 3.75 6.14 -15.97
CA ILE A 135 2.57 6.12 -15.11
C ILE A 135 1.35 5.68 -15.90
N ASP A 136 0.45 4.96 -15.24
CA ASP A 136 -0.75 4.40 -15.87
C ASP A 136 -1.97 5.33 -15.79
N ASP A 137 -1.97 6.30 -14.85
CA ASP A 137 -3.04 7.28 -14.69
C ASP A 137 -2.58 8.69 -15.10
N LYS A 138 -3.40 9.32 -15.96
CA LYS A 138 -3.26 10.70 -16.41
C LYS A 138 -3.42 11.74 -15.30
N ASN A 139 -3.81 11.36 -14.08
CA ASN A 139 -4.00 12.22 -12.89
C ASN A 139 -3.12 11.81 -11.69
N ALA A 140 -2.28 10.79 -11.82
CA ALA A 140 -1.58 10.13 -10.72
C ALA A 140 -0.72 11.06 -9.83
N TYR A 141 -0.17 12.13 -10.37
CA TYR A 141 0.74 13.03 -9.66
C TYR A 141 0.07 14.26 -9.06
N VAL A 142 -1.17 14.60 -9.45
CA VAL A 142 -1.84 15.79 -8.91
C VAL A 142 -2.16 15.59 -7.44
N ASP A 143 -2.71 14.44 -7.09
CA ASP A 143 -3.10 14.12 -5.71
C ASP A 143 -1.85 13.99 -4.83
N ILE A 144 -0.83 13.28 -5.32
CA ILE A 144 0.49 13.16 -4.66
C ILE A 144 1.15 14.53 -4.46
N PHE A 145 1.02 15.44 -5.42
CA PHE A 145 1.59 16.77 -5.29
C PHE A 145 0.93 17.55 -4.15
N ASP A 146 -0.39 17.50 -4.02
CA ASP A 146 -1.10 18.19 -2.93
C ASP A 146 -0.74 17.60 -1.56
N GLU A 147 -0.62 16.27 -1.44
CA GLU A 147 -0.10 15.62 -0.21
C GLU A 147 1.32 16.10 0.13
N LEU A 148 2.22 16.14 -0.86
CA LEU A 148 3.61 16.59 -0.67
C LEU A 148 3.72 18.08 -0.34
N VAL A 149 2.75 18.91 -0.75
CA VAL A 149 2.66 20.30 -0.31
C VAL A 149 2.31 20.36 1.18
N GLU A 150 1.36 19.55 1.64
CA GLU A 150 0.98 19.48 3.07
C GLU A 150 2.12 18.97 3.94
N GLU A 151 2.88 17.98 3.46
CA GLU A 151 4.06 17.45 4.14
C GLU A 151 5.29 18.40 4.10
N GLY A 152 5.23 19.47 3.29
CA GLY A 152 6.25 20.51 3.25
C GLY A 152 7.39 20.29 2.27
N TYR A 153 7.32 19.28 1.40
CA TYR A 153 8.27 19.07 0.29
C TYR A 153 8.17 20.20 -0.75
N PHE A 154 6.98 20.78 -0.91
CA PHE A 154 6.74 21.93 -1.78
C PHE A 154 6.18 23.11 -0.99
N ARG A 155 6.93 24.21 -0.93
CA ARG A 155 6.48 25.44 -0.28
C ARG A 155 5.86 26.39 -1.29
N LEU A 156 4.58 26.73 -1.10
CA LEU A 156 3.94 27.80 -1.85
C LEU A 156 4.64 29.14 -1.57
N ILE A 157 5.16 29.81 -2.60
CA ILE A 157 5.85 31.09 -2.49
C ILE A 157 4.93 32.24 -2.92
N GLU A 158 4.20 32.05 -4.01
CA GLU A 158 3.38 33.10 -4.61
C GLU A 158 2.10 32.48 -5.19
N LYS A 159 0.96 33.08 -4.86
CA LYS A 159 -0.33 32.73 -5.47
C LYS A 159 -0.47 33.45 -6.80
N GLY A 160 -0.76 32.71 -7.86
CA GLY A 160 -1.11 33.30 -9.13
C GLY A 160 -2.54 33.83 -9.13
N GLY A 161 -2.91 34.59 -10.17
CA GLY A 161 -4.32 34.97 -10.39
C GLY A 161 -5.26 33.77 -10.61
N HIS A 162 -4.71 32.57 -10.80
CA HIS A 162 -5.40 31.29 -10.85
C HIS A 162 -4.45 30.22 -10.28
N GLU A 163 -4.96 29.21 -9.59
CA GLU A 163 -4.19 28.10 -8.98
C GLU A 163 -3.13 27.47 -9.90
N LYS A 164 -3.40 27.35 -11.21
CA LYS A 164 -2.45 26.80 -12.20
C LYS A 164 -1.16 27.61 -12.33
N HIS A 165 -1.18 28.87 -11.89
CA HIS A 165 -0.07 29.80 -11.91
C HIS A 165 0.62 29.96 -10.56
N ASP A 166 0.16 29.27 -9.52
CA ASP A 166 0.80 29.25 -8.22
C ASP A 166 2.24 28.75 -8.34
N ILE A 167 3.15 29.44 -7.66
CA ILE A 167 4.58 29.19 -7.70
C ILE A 167 4.99 28.49 -6.41
N PHE A 168 5.57 27.30 -6.56
CA PHE A 168 6.08 26.48 -5.47
C PHE A 168 7.61 26.45 -5.51
N HIS A 169 8.22 26.36 -4.34
CA HIS A 169 9.63 26.06 -4.16
C HIS A 169 9.78 24.63 -3.67
N VAL A 170 10.62 23.85 -4.36
CA VAL A 170 10.95 22.48 -3.98
C VAL A 170 12.01 22.52 -2.89
N VAL A 171 11.63 22.11 -1.68
CA VAL A 171 12.52 22.04 -0.52
C VAL A 171 13.43 20.82 -0.72
N GLU A 172 14.75 21.01 -0.60
CA GLU A 172 15.68 19.86 -0.59
C GLU A 172 15.40 19.01 0.63
N VAL A 173 15.33 17.70 0.42
CA VAL A 173 15.18 16.67 1.44
C VAL A 173 16.54 16.02 1.64
#